data_AF-A0A2M8L4K5-F1
#
_entry.id   AF-A0A2M8L4K5-F1
#
_cell.length_a   1.000
_cell.length_b   1.000
_cell.length_c   1.000
_cell.angle_alpha   90.00
_cell.angle_beta   90.00
_cell.angle_gamma   90.00
#
_symmetry.space_group_name_H-M   'P 1'
#
loop_
_entity.id
_entity.type
_entity.pdbx_description
1 polymer ?
#
loop_
_entity_poly.entity_id
_entity_poly.type
_entity_poly.pdbx_seq_one_letter_code
_entity_poly.pdbx_strand_id
1 'polypeptide(L)' 'MAQKVIKTGNSAALTIPSEFVKDLGIRIGDPVKTILEKDKGKIIYIFKGVKQLPLSENFLHRQKK' A
#
# COMPACT_ATOMS: atom_id res chain seq x y z
N MET A 1 -11.16 -5.18 10.08
CA MET A 1 -10.06 -6.08 10.51
C MET A 1 -9.30 -5.40 11.63
N ALA A 2 -9.12 -6.06 12.78
CA ALA A 2 -8.23 -5.60 13.85
C ALA A 2 -6.86 -6.28 13.69
N GLN A 3 -5.77 -5.54 13.89
CA GLN A 3 -4.40 -6.05 13.80
C GLN A 3 -3.68 -5.81 15.12
N LYS A 4 -2.72 -6.67 15.46
CA LYS A 4 -1.90 -6.53 16.67
C LYS A 4 -0.57 -5.88 16.36
N VAL A 5 -0.09 -5.06 17.29
CA VAL A 5 1.29 -4.55 17.27
C VAL A 5 2.23 -5.70 17.62
N ILE A 6 3.30 -5.89 16.82
CA ILE A 6 4.32 -6.91 17.02
C ILE A 6 5.68 -6.27 17.28
N LYS A 7 6.53 -6.95 18.06
CA LYS A 7 7.93 -6.54 18.29
C LYS A 7 8.79 -6.91 17.09
N THR A 8 9.59 -5.97 16.60
CA THR A 8 10.56 -6.19 15.52
C THR A 8 11.92 -5.58 15.89
N GLY A 9 12.88 -6.41 16.31
CA GLY A 9 14.16 -5.93 16.84
C GLY A 9 13.93 -4.92 17.96
N ASN A 10 14.45 -3.70 17.80
CA ASN A 10 14.28 -2.62 18.78
C ASN A 10 12.96 -1.83 18.63
N SER A 11 12.16 -2.11 17.60
CA SER A 11 10.97 -1.31 17.24
C SER A 11 9.67 -2.12 17.31
N ALA A 12 8.55 -1.46 17.03
CA ALA A 12 7.23 -2.07 16.90
C ALA A 12 6.74 -1.98 15.44
N ALA A 13 5.96 -2.96 15.00
CA ALA A 13 5.40 -3.01 13.66
C ALA A 13 3.93 -3.45 13.67
N LEU A 14 3.24 -3.14 12.57
CA LEU A 14 1.94 -3.68 12.21
C LEU A 14 2.09 -4.41 10.88
N THR A 15 1.32 -5.49 10.71
CA THR A 15 1.22 -6.16 9.42
C THR A 15 0.38 -5.33 8.45
N ILE A 16 0.74 -5.35 7.17
CA ILE A 16 -0.06 -4.77 6.10
C ILE A 16 -0.80 -5.94 5.43
N PRO A 17 -2.14 -5.87 5.27
CA PRO A 17 -2.89 -6.93 4.60
C PRO A 17 -2.33 -7.25 3.22
N SER A 18 -2.22 -8.54 2.89
CA SER A 18 -1.60 -9.00 1.64
C SER A 18 -2.35 -8.53 0.40
N GLU A 19 -3.67 -8.42 0.46
CA GLU A 19 -4.53 -7.86 -0.59
C GLU A 19 -4.13 -6.41 -0.90
N PHE A 20 -4.03 -5.55 0.13
CA PHE A 20 -3.60 -4.17 -0.03
C PHE A 20 -2.20 -4.03 -0.64
N VAL A 21 -1.25 -4.90 -0.25
CA VAL A 21 0.10 -4.93 -0.83
C VAL A 21 0.05 -5.28 -2.32
N LYS A 22 -0.78 -6.25 -2.72
CA LYS A 22 -0.94 -6.67 -4.11
C LYS A 22 -1.63 -5.60 -4.95
N ASP A 23 -2.73 -5.05 -4.46
CA ASP A 23 -3.55 -4.07 -5.18
C ASP A 23 -2.77 -2.79 -5.50
N LEU A 24 -1.92 -2.35 -4.56
CA LEU A 24 -1.02 -1.22 -4.74
C LEU A 24 0.39 -1.62 -5.21
N GLY A 25 0.62 -2.88 -5.57
CA GLY A 25 1.91 -3.36 -6.05
C GLY A 25 3.11 -2.95 -5.18
N ILE A 26 2.91 -2.85 -3.86
CA ILE A 26 3.91 -2.41 -2.88
C ILE A 26 4.97 -3.50 -2.76
N ARG A 27 6.25 -3.10 -2.74
CA ARG A 27 7.38 -4.00 -2.59
C ARG A 27 8.08 -3.77 -1.25
N ILE A 28 8.72 -4.82 -0.75
CA ILE A 28 9.58 -4.71 0.43
C ILE A 28 10.75 -3.77 0.09
N GLY A 29 10.98 -2.79 0.95
CA GLY A 29 11.99 -1.74 0.74
C GLY A 29 11.47 -0.46 0.08
N ASP A 30 10.20 -0.43 -0.36
CA ASP A 30 9.62 0.80 -0.93
C ASP A 30 9.58 1.93 0.11
N PRO A 31 9.91 3.18 -0.28
CA PRO A 31 9.82 4.32 0.61
C PRO A 31 8.35 4.67 0.88
N VAL A 32 8.03 4.91 2.15
CA VAL A 32 6.69 5.28 2.63
C VAL A 32 6.76 6.60 3.38
N LYS A 33 5.81 7.50 3.11
CA LYS A 33 5.68 8.74 3.88
C LYS A 33 4.79 8.47 5.11
N THR A 34 5.25 8.91 6.28
CA THR A 34 4.54 8.72 7.55
C THR A 34 4.12 10.07 8.12
N ILE A 35 2.87 10.17 8.55
CA ILE A 35 2.33 11.33 9.27
C ILE A 35 1.86 10.84 10.65
N LEU A 36 2.30 11.51 11.70
CA LEU A 36 1.99 11.19 13.09
C LEU A 36 1.06 12.24 13.69
N GLU A 37 -0.17 11.87 13.98
CA GLU A 37 -1.13 12.70 14.73
C GLU A 37 -1.20 12.16 16.17
N LYS A 38 -0.17 12.48 16.97
CA LYS A 38 0.04 11.92 18.32
C LYS A 38 -1.15 12.17 19.25
N ASP A 39 -1.71 13.38 19.24
CA ASP A 39 -2.82 13.77 20.11
C ASP A 39 -4.10 12.97 19.82
N LYS A 40 -4.19 12.36 18.64
CA LYS A 40 -5.32 11.52 18.22
C LYS A 40 -4.97 10.03 18.21
N GLY A 41 -3.76 9.65 18.61
CA GLY A 41 -3.28 8.27 18.53
C GLY A 41 -3.27 7.69 17.12
N LYS A 42 -3.14 8.53 16.08
CA LYS A 42 -3.28 8.13 14.67
C LYS A 42 -1.95 8.21 13.92
N ILE A 43 -1.69 7.20 13.10
CA ILE A 43 -0.57 7.15 12.17
C ILE A 43 -1.14 6.96 10.76
N ILE A 44 -0.68 7.76 9.81
CA ILE A 44 -1.06 7.65 8.41
C ILE A 44 0.18 7.31 7.58
N TYR A 45 0.10 6.19 6.86
CA TYR A 45 1.12 5.75 5.91
C TYR A 45 0.64 6.03 4.49
N ILE A 46 1.44 6.74 3.71
CA ILE A 46 1.16 7.09 2.32
C ILE A 46 2.18 6.37 1.44
N PHE A 47 1.71 5.35 0.73
CA PHE A 47 2.50 4.52 -0.18
C PHE A 47 2.51 5.16 -1.58
N LYS A 48 3.68 5.16 -2.24
CA LYS A 48 3.83 5.69 -3.61
C LYS A 48 3.32 4.72 -4.70
N GLY A 49 2.88 3.53 -4.33
CA GLY A 49 2.50 2.42 -5.20
C GLY A 49 1.12 2.51 -5.85
N VAL A 50 0.58 3.70 -6.15
CA VAL A 50 -0.59 3.76 -7.05
C VAL A 50 -0.09 3.48 -8.48
N LYS A 51 0.22 2.21 -8.75
CA LYS A 51 0.33 1.73 -10.12
C LYS A 51 -1.07 1.83 -10.70
N GLN A 52 -1.19 2.60 -11.77
CA GLN A 52 -2.38 2.57 -12.60
C GLN A 52 -2.67 1.09 -12.94
N LEU A 53 -3.92 0.65 -12.74
CA LEU A 53 -4.33 -0.67 -13.20
C LEU A 53 -3.91 -0.80 -14.66
N PRO A 54 -3.27 -1.90 -15.07
CA PRO A 54 -2.95 -2.10 -16.47
C PRO A 54 -4.25 -1.95 -17.25
N LEU A 55 -4.23 -1.09 -18.28
CA LEU A 55 -5.34 -1.03 -19.22
C LEU A 55 -5.57 -2.46 -19.72
N SER A 56 -6.75 -3.01 -19.48
CA SER A 56 -7.06 -4.34 -19.99
C SER A 56 -6.86 -4.34 -21.51
N GLU A 57 -6.26 -5.40 -22.05
CA GLU A 57 -5.89 -5.49 -23.47
C GLU A 57 -7.09 -5.26 -24.42
N ASN A 58 -8.30 -5.42 -23.89
CA ASN A 58 -9.58 -5.13 -24.53
C ASN A 58 -9.75 -3.66 -24.96
N PHE A 59 -8.98 -2.71 -24.41
CA PHE A 59 -9.04 -1.30 -24.81
C PHE A 59 -8.29 -1.00 -26.13
N LEU A 60 -7.39 -1.88 -26.58
CA LEU A 60 -6.56 -1.63 -27.76
C LEU A 60 -7.20 -2.10 -29.09
N HIS A 61 -8.33 -2.82 -29.03
CA HIS A 61 -9.07 -3.24 -30.21
C HIS A 61 -10.06 -2.17 -30.69
N ARG A 62 -9.58 -0.95 -30.95
CA ARG A 62 -10.33 -0.01 -31.78
C ARG A 62 -10.15 -0.47 -33.22
N GLN A 63 -11.14 -1.20 -33.73
CA GLN A 63 -11.21 -1.64 -35.12
C GLN A 63 -10.84 -0.48 -36.05
N LYS A 64 -9.75 -0.65 -36.81
CA LYS A 64 -9.52 0.15 -38.01
C LYS A 64 -10.55 -0.33 -39.04
N LYS A 65 -11.47 0.57 -39.39
CA LYS A 65 -12.24 0.50 -40.63
C LYS A 65 -11.30 0.56 -41.82
#